data_AF-A0A934ZRQ1-F1
#
_entry.id   AF-A0A934ZRQ1-F1
#
_cell.length_a   1.000
_cell.length_b   1.000
_cell.length_c   1.000
_cell.angle_alpha   90.00
_cell.angle_beta   90.00
_cell.angle_gamma   90.00
#
_symmetry.space_group_name_H-M   'P 1'
#
loop_
_entity.id
_entity.type
_entity.pdbx_description
1 polymer ?
#
loop_
_entity_poly.entity_id
_entity_poly.type
_entity_poly.pdbx_seq_one_letter_code
_entity_poly.pdbx_strand_id
1 'polypeptide(L)'
;MKPGKSRSRVGVIAARRRTTLYVIALGVWLTGAVWLLYHYFIRSVDQFGFENIHPQQQYWLVAHGIFAVAAAWMFGVLWPGHVLGGWRAKIRRTSGGWLFGGVAWLTLTGVALYYIGSTQWREWTSLAHWVIGLGWVVPYFVHVWYTRNSQR
;
A
#
# COMPACT_ATOMS: atom_id res chain seq x y z
N MET A 1 32.77 32.59 -13.40
CA MET A 1 31.39 32.11 -13.16
C MET A 1 31.43 30.59 -13.00
N LYS A 2 31.21 30.05 -11.80
CA LYS A 2 31.13 28.58 -11.61
C LYS A 2 29.73 28.12 -12.02
N PRO A 3 29.57 27.14 -12.92
CA PRO A 3 28.24 26.64 -13.27
C PRO A 3 27.61 26.05 -12.01
N GLY A 4 26.44 26.56 -11.64
CA GLY A 4 25.67 26.07 -10.51
C GLY A 4 25.36 24.59 -10.73
N LYS A 5 25.79 23.73 -9.80
CA LYS A 5 25.48 22.29 -9.82
C LYS A 5 23.96 22.13 -9.92
N SER A 6 23.45 21.71 -11.08
CA SER A 6 22.04 21.35 -11.20
C SER A 6 21.79 20.17 -10.25
N ARG A 7 21.08 20.41 -9.14
CA ARG A 7 20.67 19.32 -8.24
C ARG A 7 19.91 18.30 -9.08
N SER A 8 20.34 17.04 -9.09
CA SER A 8 19.73 16.02 -9.94
C SER A 8 18.26 15.88 -9.55
N ARG A 9 17.34 16.07 -10.51
CA ARG A 9 15.88 15.91 -10.30
C ARG A 9 15.46 14.43 -10.21
N VAL A 10 16.42 13.53 -10.01
CA VAL A 10 16.19 12.09 -10.05
C VAL A 10 15.34 11.70 -8.85
N GLY A 11 14.21 11.04 -9.10
CA GLY A 11 13.29 10.59 -8.07
C GLY A 11 12.30 11.64 -7.55
N VAL A 12 12.27 12.86 -8.09
CA VAL A 12 11.26 13.86 -7.71
C VAL A 12 9.92 13.53 -8.35
N ILE A 13 8.88 13.39 -7.51
CA ILE A 13 7.51 13.15 -7.95
C ILE A 13 6.80 14.50 -8.09
N ALA A 14 6.15 14.73 -9.24
CA ALA A 14 5.32 15.93 -9.47
C ALA A 14 4.21 16.05 -8.41
N ALA A 15 3.89 17.28 -7.97
CA ALA A 15 2.96 17.52 -6.88
C ALA A 15 1.58 16.86 -7.07
N ARG A 16 1.04 16.89 -8.30
CA ARG A 16 -0.22 16.21 -8.64
C ARG A 16 -0.11 14.69 -8.44
N ARG A 17 0.93 14.05 -8.98
CA ARG A 17 1.16 12.60 -8.84
C ARG A 17 1.38 12.20 -7.38
N ARG A 18 2.06 13.04 -6.60
CA ARG A 18 2.25 12.84 -5.16
C ARG A 18 0.93 12.87 -4.41
N THR A 19 0.05 13.82 -4.73
CA THR A 19 -1.29 13.90 -4.12
C THR A 19 -2.12 12.67 -4.49
N THR A 20 -2.11 12.27 -5.76
CA THR A 20 -2.81 11.04 -6.20
C THR A 20 -2.27 9.79 -5.49
N LEU A 21 -0.95 9.66 -5.35
CA LEU A 21 -0.34 8.58 -4.58
C LEU A 21 -0.84 8.56 -3.13
N TYR A 22 -0.96 9.72 -2.48
CA TYR A 22 -1.40 9.82 -1.09
C TYR A 22 -2.87 9.40 -0.94
N VAL A 23 -3.74 9.87 -1.83
CA VAL A 23 -5.15 9.48 -1.83
C VAL A 23 -5.30 7.97 -2.05
N ILE A 24 -4.58 7.40 -3.01
CA ILE A 24 -4.64 5.96 -3.29
C ILE A 24 -4.11 5.15 -2.12
N ALA A 25 -2.92 5.48 -1.60
CA ALA A 25 -2.30 4.76 -0.50
C ALA A 25 -3.16 4.82 0.79
N LEU A 26 -3.69 6.01 1.09
CA LEU A 26 -4.61 6.20 2.21
C LEU A 26 -5.92 5.43 1.99
N GLY A 27 -6.44 5.43 0.76
CA GLY A 27 -7.63 4.67 0.37
C GLY A 27 -7.46 3.18 0.63
N VAL A 28 -6.39 2.54 0.10
CA VAL A 28 -6.07 1.12 0.34
C VAL A 28 -6.02 0.83 1.85
N TRP A 29 -5.27 1.65 2.59
CA TRP A 29 -5.04 1.40 4.01
C TRP A 29 -6.32 1.56 4.83
N LEU A 30 -7.08 2.65 4.63
CA LEU A 30 -8.31 2.92 5.37
C LEU A 30 -9.38 1.88 5.07
N THR A 31 -9.62 1.53 3.80
CA THR A 31 -10.66 0.56 3.47
C THR A 31 -10.30 -0.84 3.99
N GLY A 32 -9.01 -1.20 4.01
CA GLY A 32 -8.54 -2.45 4.61
C GLY A 32 -8.68 -2.46 6.13
N ALA A 33 -8.32 -1.37 6.81
CA ALA A 33 -8.47 -1.22 8.25
C ALA A 33 -9.94 -1.26 8.68
N VAL A 34 -10.81 -0.54 7.97
CA VAL A 34 -12.26 -0.56 8.23
C VAL A 34 -12.84 -1.94 7.95
N TRP A 35 -12.39 -2.62 6.89
CA TRP A 35 -12.79 -4.00 6.63
C TRP A 35 -12.45 -4.91 7.82
N LEU A 36 -11.24 -4.80 8.41
CA LEU A 36 -10.85 -5.58 9.59
C LEU A 36 -11.76 -5.30 10.80
N LEU A 37 -12.15 -4.04 11.01
CA LEU A 37 -13.10 -3.68 12.07
C LEU A 37 -14.42 -4.41 11.88
N TYR A 38 -14.97 -4.42 10.66
CA TYR A 38 -16.19 -5.15 10.36
C TYR A 38 -16.00 -6.66 10.48
N HIS A 39 -14.86 -7.19 10.04
CA HIS A 39 -14.59 -8.62 10.02
C HIS A 39 -14.50 -9.23 11.43
N TYR A 40 -13.87 -8.53 12.36
CA TYR A 40 -13.58 -9.03 13.70
C TYR A 40 -14.51 -8.51 14.80
N PHE A 41 -15.04 -7.29 14.66
CA PHE A 41 -15.72 -6.61 15.78
C PHE A 41 -17.19 -6.25 15.52
N ILE A 42 -17.67 -6.26 14.27
CA ILE A 42 -19.04 -5.82 13.94
C ILE A 42 -19.84 -6.97 13.33
N ARG A 43 -20.84 -7.45 14.06
CA ARG A 43 -21.81 -8.45 13.61
C ARG A 43 -23.17 -7.79 13.39
N SER A 44 -24.01 -8.41 12.57
CA SER A 44 -25.42 -8.05 12.42
C SER A 44 -26.30 -9.18 12.91
N VAL A 45 -27.32 -8.88 13.71
CA VAL A 45 -28.31 -9.87 14.15
C VAL A 45 -29.51 -9.79 13.23
N ASP A 46 -29.99 -10.92 12.72
CA ASP A 46 -31.18 -10.95 11.87
C ASP A 46 -32.49 -10.93 12.68
N GLN A 47 -33.63 -10.90 11.98
CA GLN A 47 -34.96 -10.87 12.60
C GLN A 47 -35.28 -12.11 13.45
N PHE A 48 -34.48 -13.18 13.34
CA PHE A 48 -34.63 -14.42 14.09
C PHE A 48 -33.61 -14.54 15.23
N GLY A 49 -32.76 -13.53 15.44
CA GLY A 49 -31.75 -13.51 16.49
C GLY A 49 -30.43 -14.19 16.12
N PHE A 50 -30.22 -14.60 14.86
CA PHE A 50 -28.96 -15.21 14.46
C PHE A 50 -27.90 -14.15 14.12
N GLU A 51 -26.69 -14.34 14.65
CA GLU A 51 -25.54 -13.52 14.29
C GLU A 51 -25.05 -13.85 12.88
N ASN A 52 -24.95 -12.80 12.07
CA ASN A 52 -24.52 -12.85 10.68
C ASN A 52 -23.40 -11.83 10.42
N ILE A 53 -22.73 -11.99 9.28
CA ILE A 53 -21.73 -11.04 8.78
C ILE A 53 -22.43 -9.74 8.38
N HIS A 54 -21.91 -8.61 8.86
CA HIS A 54 -22.47 -7.31 8.53
C HIS A 54 -22.30 -7.00 7.02
N PRO A 55 -23.36 -6.59 6.28
CA PRO A 55 -23.29 -6.38 4.82
C PRO A 55 -22.19 -5.41 4.35
N GLN A 56 -21.89 -4.40 5.19
CA GLN A 56 -20.80 -3.44 4.93
C GLN A 56 -19.43 -4.09 4.77
N GLN A 57 -19.18 -5.27 5.35
CA GLN A 57 -17.92 -6.00 5.17
C GLN A 57 -17.63 -6.22 3.67
N GLN A 58 -18.64 -6.50 2.85
CA GLN A 58 -18.43 -6.69 1.42
C GLN A 58 -18.06 -5.39 0.70
N TYR A 59 -18.73 -4.27 1.03
CA TYR A 59 -18.45 -2.98 0.39
C TYR A 59 -17.05 -2.48 0.69
N TRP A 60 -16.56 -2.62 1.92
CA TRP A 60 -15.18 -2.26 2.28
C TRP A 60 -14.15 -3.12 1.58
N LEU A 61 -14.43 -4.42 1.38
CA LEU A 61 -13.56 -5.31 0.63
C LEU A 61 -13.47 -4.92 -0.84
N VAL A 62 -14.61 -4.61 -1.47
CA VAL A 62 -14.67 -4.14 -2.86
C VAL A 62 -13.91 -2.82 -3.02
N ALA A 63 -14.15 -1.86 -2.12
CA ALA A 63 -13.43 -0.58 -2.13
C ALA A 63 -11.91 -0.78 -1.99
N HIS A 64 -11.49 -1.67 -1.09
CA HIS A 64 -10.07 -2.04 -0.94
C HIS A 64 -9.49 -2.64 -2.22
N GLY A 65 -10.20 -3.54 -2.88
CA GLY A 65 -9.78 -4.10 -4.17
C GLY A 65 -9.59 -3.03 -5.25
N ILE A 66 -10.52 -2.08 -5.37
CA ILE A 66 -10.44 -0.96 -6.33
C ILE A 66 -9.20 -0.10 -6.05
N PHE A 67 -8.99 0.31 -4.80
CA PHE A 67 -7.81 1.09 -4.41
C PHE A 67 -6.51 0.30 -4.61
N ALA A 68 -6.52 -1.03 -4.38
CA ALA A 68 -5.35 -1.88 -4.57
C ALA A 68 -4.93 -1.94 -6.04
N VAL A 69 -5.89 -2.07 -6.96
CA VAL A 69 -5.63 -2.00 -8.41
C VAL A 69 -5.07 -0.62 -8.79
N ALA A 70 -5.65 0.46 -8.27
CA ALA A 70 -5.15 1.81 -8.49
C ALA A 70 -3.72 2.00 -7.94
N ALA A 71 -3.40 1.38 -6.80
CA ALA A 71 -2.08 1.41 -6.18
C ALA A 71 -1.05 0.66 -7.04
N ALA A 72 -1.38 -0.54 -7.53
CA ALA A 72 -0.52 -1.29 -8.45
C ALA A 72 -0.26 -0.51 -9.75
N TRP A 73 -1.28 0.13 -10.31
CA TRP A 73 -1.14 1.00 -11.48
C TRP A 73 -0.24 2.20 -11.18
N MET A 74 -0.48 2.93 -10.09
CA MET A 74 0.34 4.07 -9.69
C MET A 74 1.80 3.66 -9.42
N PHE A 75 2.02 2.47 -8.86
CA PHE A 75 3.36 1.92 -8.68
C PHE A 75 4.09 1.76 -10.01
N GLY A 76 3.41 1.23 -11.05
CA GLY A 76 3.91 1.20 -12.42
C GLY A 76 4.22 2.59 -12.99
N VAL A 77 3.36 3.57 -12.74
CA VAL A 77 3.56 4.97 -13.16
C VAL A 77 4.82 5.60 -12.53
N LEU A 78 5.15 5.22 -11.29
CA LEU A 78 6.35 5.69 -10.58
C LEU A 78 7.63 4.93 -10.97
N TRP A 79 7.49 3.75 -11.58
CA TRP A 79 8.60 2.83 -11.83
C TRP A 79 9.80 3.44 -12.58
N PRO A 80 9.66 4.03 -13.79
CA PRO A 80 10.82 4.48 -14.55
C PRO A 80 11.52 5.70 -13.92
N GLY A 81 10.75 6.68 -13.44
CA GLY A 81 11.28 7.96 -12.98
C GLY A 81 11.69 7.99 -11.51
N HIS A 82 10.99 7.24 -10.66
CA HIS A 82 11.23 7.22 -9.22
C HIS A 82 11.97 5.96 -8.77
N VAL A 83 11.44 4.78 -9.08
CA VAL A 83 12.02 3.52 -8.60
C VAL A 83 13.34 3.21 -9.31
N LEU A 84 13.33 3.02 -10.64
CA LEU A 84 14.53 2.75 -11.43
C LEU A 84 15.49 3.93 -11.42
N GLY A 85 14.97 5.17 -11.51
CA GLY A 85 15.77 6.39 -11.42
C GLY A 85 16.56 6.47 -10.11
N GLY A 86 15.88 6.35 -8.96
CA GLY A 86 16.52 6.36 -7.64
C GLY A 86 17.48 5.19 -7.46
N TRP A 87 17.11 4.01 -7.94
CA TRP A 87 17.97 2.84 -7.89
C TRP A 87 19.26 3.05 -8.68
N ARG A 88 19.19 3.44 -9.95
CA ARG A 88 20.38 3.68 -10.80
C ARG A 88 21.28 4.77 -10.22
N ALA A 89 20.70 5.84 -9.69
CA ALA A 89 21.43 6.92 -9.05
C ALA A 89 22.00 6.57 -7.66
N LYS A 90 21.80 5.35 -7.15
CA LYS A 90 22.19 4.92 -5.80
C LYS A 90 21.57 5.75 -4.67
N ILE A 91 20.45 6.42 -4.95
CA ILE A 91 19.75 7.24 -3.99
C ILE A 91 18.78 6.33 -3.22
N ARG A 92 19.11 6.07 -1.95
CA ARG A 92 18.19 5.46 -0.96
C ARG A 92 17.61 4.11 -1.33
N ARG A 93 18.45 3.31 -1.96
CA ARG A 93 18.17 1.92 -2.33
C ARG A 93 17.64 1.09 -1.18
N THR A 94 18.13 1.30 0.05
CA THR A 94 17.66 0.57 1.23
C THR A 94 16.19 0.87 1.52
N SER A 95 15.85 2.12 1.81
CA SER A 95 14.45 2.48 2.10
C SER A 95 13.51 2.23 0.91
N GLY A 96 13.95 2.47 -0.33
CA GLY A 96 13.15 2.21 -1.52
C GLY A 96 13.00 0.70 -1.80
N GLY A 97 14.02 -0.10 -1.50
CA GLY A 97 14.01 -1.55 -1.62
C GLY A 97 13.05 -2.19 -0.61
N TRP A 98 13.03 -1.70 0.63
CA TRP A 98 12.01 -2.09 1.61
C TRP A 98 10.60 -1.77 1.10
N LEU A 99 10.37 -0.55 0.61
CA LEU A 99 9.06 -0.18 0.04
C LEU A 99 8.64 -1.05 -1.14
N PHE A 100 9.56 -1.34 -2.05
CA PHE A 100 9.31 -2.29 -3.14
C PHE A 100 8.95 -3.68 -2.61
N GLY A 101 9.74 -4.19 -1.65
CA GLY A 101 9.54 -5.52 -1.08
C GLY A 101 8.15 -5.71 -0.48
N GLY A 102 7.65 -4.74 0.29
CA GLY A 102 6.29 -4.89 0.83
C GLY A 102 5.17 -4.57 -0.16
N VAL A 103 5.37 -3.69 -1.15
CA VAL A 103 4.39 -3.58 -2.25
C VAL A 103 4.29 -4.91 -3.01
N ALA A 104 5.42 -5.56 -3.30
CA ALA A 104 5.45 -6.88 -3.91
C ALA A 104 4.79 -7.93 -3.01
N TRP A 105 5.12 -7.95 -1.72
CA TRP A 105 4.51 -8.85 -0.73
C TRP A 105 2.99 -8.70 -0.69
N LEU A 106 2.49 -7.47 -0.51
CA LEU A 106 1.06 -7.18 -0.42
C LEU A 106 0.33 -7.53 -1.71
N THR A 107 0.95 -7.29 -2.87
CA THR A 107 0.38 -7.67 -4.16
C THR A 107 0.29 -9.19 -4.28
N LEU A 108 1.37 -9.91 -3.99
CA LEU A 108 1.42 -11.38 -4.10
C LEU A 108 0.46 -12.06 -3.13
N THR A 109 0.44 -11.63 -1.87
CA THR A 109 -0.48 -12.18 -0.86
C THR A 109 -1.93 -11.82 -1.16
N GLY A 110 -2.19 -10.60 -1.65
CA GLY A 110 -3.52 -10.19 -2.10
C GLY A 110 -4.04 -11.07 -3.24
N VAL A 111 -3.21 -11.34 -4.24
CA VAL A 111 -3.54 -12.29 -5.33
C VAL A 111 -3.71 -13.70 -4.78
N ALA A 112 -2.80 -14.18 -3.93
CA ALA A 112 -2.85 -15.52 -3.38
C ALA A 112 -4.14 -15.81 -2.59
N LEU A 113 -4.72 -14.82 -1.92
CA LEU A 113 -6.00 -14.96 -1.22
C LEU A 113 -7.18 -15.34 -2.12
N TYR A 114 -7.09 -15.09 -3.43
CA TYR A 114 -8.11 -15.51 -4.42
C TYR A 114 -7.91 -16.93 -4.92
N TYR A 115 -6.67 -17.45 -4.90
CA TYR A 115 -6.31 -18.69 -5.59
C TYR A 115 -5.89 -19.83 -4.65
N ILE A 116 -5.53 -19.54 -3.39
CA ILE A 116 -5.23 -20.58 -2.40
C ILE A 116 -6.54 -21.30 -2.01
N GLY A 117 -6.66 -22.57 -2.40
CA GLY A 117 -7.78 -23.43 -2.02
C GLY A 117 -7.68 -24.04 -0.62
N SER A 118 -6.47 -24.15 -0.05
CA SER A 118 -6.28 -24.65 1.32
C SER A 118 -6.73 -23.59 2.33
N THR A 119 -7.65 -23.97 3.23
CA THR A 119 -8.16 -23.10 4.29
C THR A 119 -7.03 -22.60 5.21
N GLN A 120 -6.17 -23.50 5.67
CA GLN A 120 -5.05 -23.18 6.55
C GLN A 120 -4.07 -22.19 5.90
N TRP A 121 -3.65 -22.42 4.65
CA TRP A 121 -2.74 -21.51 3.96
C TRP A 121 -3.39 -20.16 3.68
N ARG A 122 -4.69 -20.14 3.41
CA ARG A 122 -5.44 -18.90 3.20
C ARG A 122 -5.53 -18.07 4.48
N GLU A 123 -5.71 -18.70 5.64
CA GLU A 123 -5.71 -18.02 6.94
C GLU A 123 -4.35 -17.39 7.26
N TRP A 124 -3.25 -18.15 7.11
CA TRP A 124 -1.90 -17.60 7.30
C TRP A 124 -1.59 -16.47 6.32
N THR A 125 -2.00 -16.63 5.05
CA THR A 125 -1.82 -15.59 4.03
C THR A 125 -2.61 -14.34 4.39
N SER A 126 -3.85 -14.49 4.88
CA SER A 126 -4.69 -13.39 5.33
C SER A 126 -4.03 -12.65 6.48
N LEU A 127 -3.60 -13.38 7.50
CA LEU A 127 -2.90 -12.84 8.65
C LEU A 127 -1.65 -12.04 8.23
N ALA A 128 -0.79 -12.66 7.42
CA ALA A 128 0.43 -12.02 6.97
C ALA A 128 0.18 -10.81 6.05
N HIS A 129 -0.89 -10.85 5.24
CA HIS A 129 -1.28 -9.73 4.40
C HIS A 129 -1.69 -8.52 5.24
N TRP A 130 -2.64 -8.69 6.17
CA TRP A 130 -3.17 -7.55 6.90
C TRP A 130 -2.22 -7.01 7.95
N VAL A 131 -1.43 -7.86 8.63
CA VAL A 131 -0.42 -7.41 9.61
C VAL A 131 0.63 -6.54 8.93
N ILE A 132 1.17 -6.99 7.79
CA ILE A 132 2.14 -6.21 7.03
C ILE A 132 1.47 -4.97 6.42
N GLY A 133 0.23 -5.09 5.94
CA GLY A 133 -0.53 -3.98 5.37
C GLY A 133 -0.74 -2.83 6.35
N LEU A 134 -1.13 -3.14 7.58
CA LEU A 134 -1.28 -2.14 8.64
C LEU A 134 0.06 -1.52 9.03
N GLY A 135 1.10 -2.35 9.19
CA GLY A 135 2.45 -1.91 9.54
C GLY A 135 3.14 -1.08 8.45
N TRP A 136 2.68 -1.15 7.19
CA TRP A 136 3.35 -0.54 6.04
C TRP A 136 3.40 0.99 6.06
N VAL A 137 2.55 1.61 6.88
CA VAL A 137 2.52 3.06 7.10
C VAL A 137 3.86 3.59 7.64
N VAL A 138 4.52 2.83 8.52
CA VAL A 138 5.80 3.23 9.15
C VAL A 138 6.94 3.34 8.13
N PRO A 139 7.32 2.30 7.37
CA PRO A 139 8.41 2.39 6.40
C PRO A 139 8.12 3.43 5.31
N TYR A 140 6.84 3.63 4.96
CA TYR A 140 6.41 4.70 4.06
C TYR A 140 6.74 6.09 4.59
N PHE A 141 6.33 6.42 5.82
CA PHE A 141 6.64 7.72 6.43
C PHE A 141 8.13 7.93 6.59
N VAL A 142 8.87 6.89 6.98
CA VAL A 142 10.33 6.92 7.09
C VAL A 142 10.98 7.30 5.74
N HIS A 143 10.57 6.65 4.64
CA HIS A 143 11.08 6.97 3.31
C HIS A 143 10.78 8.42 2.88
N VAL A 144 9.56 8.90 3.13
CA VAL A 144 9.16 10.28 2.82
C VAL A 144 9.90 11.29 3.68
N TRP A 145 10.06 11.03 4.98
CA TRP A 145 10.75 11.90 5.92
C TRP A 145 12.21 12.14 5.52
N TYR A 146 12.96 11.06 5.26
CA TYR A 146 14.32 11.18 4.77
C TYR A 146 14.36 11.99 3.46
N THR A 147 13.30 11.93 2.62
CA THR A 147 13.21 12.67 1.32
C THR A 147 13.24 14.16 1.52
N ARG A 148 12.51 14.62 2.52
CA ARG A 148 12.40 16.04 2.81
C ARG A 148 13.66 16.57 3.49
N ASN A 149 14.28 15.78 4.36
CA ASN A 149 15.45 16.23 5.14
C ASN A 149 16.73 16.31 4.31
N SER A 150 16.88 15.48 3.27
CA SER A 150 18.05 15.53 2.39
C SER A 150 17.98 16.62 1.30
N GLN A 151 16.82 17.24 1.09
CA GLN A 151 16.64 18.31 0.10
C GLN A 151 16.69 19.72 0.71
N ARG A 152 16.61 19.83 2.04
CA ARG A 152 16.99 21.02 2.80
C ARG A 152 18.52 21.08 2.86
#